data_AF-A0A2T0JWW9-F1
#
_entry.id   AF-A0A2T0JWW9-F1
#
_cell.length_a   1.000
_cell.length_b   1.000
_cell.length_c   1.000
_cell.angle_alpha   90.00
_cell.angle_beta   90.00
_cell.angle_gamma   90.00
#
_symmetry.space_group_name_H-M   'P 1'
#
loop_
_entity.id
_entity.type
_entity.pdbx_description
1 polymer ?
#
loop_
_entity_poly.entity_id
_entity_poly.type
_entity_poly.pdbx_seq_one_letter_code
_entity_poly.pdbx_strand_id
1 'polypeptide(L)'
;MSLRSVIAVLAVLMLPAWASPEVAGLPSPAPSRSDTAAELPPGWRWESYGGVQVGVPGEWGWDDRALRLDAWCIETDSERKPIVARPGAPVPAIGCPDGGNLIKNTGWVVGFGQAMPGEPEGVLNSGDRTTIRTAVVDVIVQTPAERRERIVATIHRVDVDAYRCPATHPISTTTQWRPPAGPDIAALRDVTSLSACRYELDPRGAIISSLRLDAGPAQRALQGVVRAPRGGGPDRPQDCSPEVAWGREAIVLRVESAAGLTEITVRYSSCVGHGFDDGGTVRGLTPAAMAPFTSGANTVPGLSAQIAEALSPRPSASGS
;
A
#
# COMPACT_ATOMS: atom_id res chain seq x y z
N MET A 1 -15.79 35.92 54.26
CA MET A 1 -14.66 36.85 54.42
C MET A 1 -13.66 36.23 55.38
N SER A 2 -12.55 35.68 54.88
CA SER A 2 -11.35 35.51 55.70
C SER A 2 -10.13 35.41 54.79
N LEU A 3 -9.22 36.33 55.03
CA LEU A 3 -8.02 36.69 54.28
C LEU A 3 -6.84 35.88 54.85
N ARG A 4 -6.08 35.15 54.02
CA ARG A 4 -4.73 34.65 54.37
C ARG A 4 -3.89 34.63 53.10
N SER A 5 -3.11 35.68 52.85
CA SER A 5 -1.72 35.88 53.28
C SER A 5 -0.74 34.97 52.53
N VAL A 6 -0.14 35.59 51.51
CA VAL A 6 0.95 35.10 50.65
C VAL A 6 2.26 35.22 51.43
N ILE A 7 3.04 34.14 51.50
CA ILE A 7 4.45 34.18 51.88
C ILE A 7 5.24 33.62 50.70
N ALA A 8 5.95 34.50 50.01
CA ALA A 8 6.89 34.15 48.95
C ALA A 8 8.26 33.87 49.59
N VAL A 9 8.72 32.62 49.51
CA VAL A 9 10.08 32.23 49.89
C VAL A 9 10.92 32.20 48.63
N LEU A 10 11.83 33.16 48.51
CA LEU A 10 12.82 33.24 47.44
C LEU A 10 14.00 32.32 47.79
N ALA A 11 14.02 31.11 47.24
CA ALA A 11 15.13 30.18 47.39
C ALA A 11 16.13 30.38 46.24
N VAL A 12 17.30 30.96 46.55
CA VAL A 12 18.45 31.06 45.65
C VAL A 12 19.13 29.70 45.58
N LEU A 13 18.91 28.97 44.49
CA LEU A 13 19.60 27.72 44.17
C LEU A 13 20.90 28.03 43.42
N MET A 14 22.03 27.85 44.11
CA MET A 14 23.34 27.76 43.46
C MET A 14 23.52 26.36 42.90
N LEU A 15 23.65 26.27 41.57
CA LEU A 15 23.93 25.03 40.86
C LEU A 15 25.46 24.75 40.88
N PRO A 16 25.90 23.58 41.35
CA PRO A 16 27.29 23.16 41.20
C PRO A 16 27.59 22.85 39.73
N ALA A 17 28.72 23.36 39.23
CA ALA A 17 29.26 23.00 37.93
C ALA A 17 29.65 21.52 37.92
N TRP A 18 28.82 20.68 37.30
CA TRP A 18 29.13 19.27 37.07
C TRP A 18 29.96 19.13 35.81
N ALA A 19 31.16 18.58 35.96
CA ALA A 19 31.99 18.11 34.85
C ALA A 19 31.19 17.06 34.06
N SER A 20 31.03 17.30 32.75
CA SER A 20 30.33 16.36 31.87
C SER A 20 31.11 15.04 31.82
N PRO A 21 30.47 13.88 32.03
CA PRO A 21 31.10 12.61 31.76
C PRO A 21 31.39 12.50 30.27
N GLU A 22 32.61 12.10 29.95
CA GLU A 22 33.06 11.76 28.60
C GLU A 22 32.18 10.61 28.08
N VAL A 23 31.31 10.94 27.13
CA VAL A 23 30.40 9.98 26.50
C VAL A 23 31.27 9.04 25.66
N ALA A 24 31.56 7.86 26.20
CA ALA A 24 32.16 6.76 25.46
C ALA A 24 31.40 6.57 24.14
N GLY A 25 32.12 6.69 23.02
CA GLY A 25 31.56 6.75 21.69
C GLY A 25 30.55 5.64 21.43
N LEU A 26 29.32 6.03 21.11
CA LEU A 26 28.31 5.10 20.62
C LEU A 26 28.86 4.38 19.39
N PRO A 27 28.68 3.05 19.29
CA PRO A 27 29.11 2.31 18.11
C PRO A 27 28.45 2.94 16.88
N SER A 28 29.29 3.35 15.93
CA SER A 28 28.84 3.89 14.66
C SER A 28 27.85 2.90 14.04
N PRO A 29 26.64 3.33 13.63
CA PRO A 29 25.68 2.43 13.01
C PRO A 29 26.37 1.76 11.82
N ALA A 30 26.29 0.43 11.77
CA ALA A 30 26.83 -0.34 10.66
C ALA A 30 26.29 0.24 9.36
N PRO A 31 27.13 0.40 8.31
CA PRO A 31 26.66 0.92 7.03
C PRO A 31 25.52 0.04 6.54
N SER A 32 24.34 0.64 6.39
CA SER A 32 23.22 0.01 5.71
C SER A 32 23.73 -0.42 4.34
N ARG A 33 23.79 -1.74 4.09
CA ARG A 33 24.09 -2.23 2.75
C ARG A 33 23.01 -1.67 1.83
N SER A 34 23.39 -0.69 1.02
CA SER A 34 22.66 -0.39 -0.19
C SER A 34 22.85 -1.58 -1.12
N ASP A 35 22.03 -2.63 -0.92
CA ASP A 35 21.85 -3.65 -1.93
C ASP A 35 21.44 -2.92 -3.20
N THR A 36 22.34 -2.90 -4.18
CA THR A 36 22.05 -2.27 -5.47
C THR A 36 20.89 -3.05 -6.06
N ALA A 37 19.73 -2.40 -6.16
CA ALA A 37 18.52 -3.02 -6.69
C ALA A 37 18.86 -3.72 -8.01
N ALA A 38 18.59 -5.02 -8.08
CA ALA A 38 18.91 -5.82 -9.26
C ALA A 38 18.28 -5.16 -10.49
N GLU A 39 19.07 -4.94 -11.56
CA GLU A 39 18.52 -4.38 -12.78
C GLU A 39 17.50 -5.35 -13.38
N LEU A 40 16.30 -4.86 -13.65
CA LEU A 40 15.26 -5.68 -14.23
C LEU A 40 15.56 -5.97 -15.70
N PRO A 41 15.26 -7.20 -16.17
CA PRO A 41 15.31 -7.48 -17.60
C PRO A 41 14.39 -6.54 -18.41
N PRO A 42 14.70 -6.29 -19.69
CA PRO A 42 13.82 -5.49 -20.55
C PRO A 42 12.38 -6.02 -20.58
N GLY A 43 11.42 -5.10 -20.46
CA GLY A 43 10.00 -5.42 -20.44
C GLY A 43 9.47 -5.95 -19.10
N TRP A 44 10.30 -6.04 -18.06
CA TRP A 44 9.85 -6.38 -16.71
C TRP A 44 9.43 -5.14 -15.92
N ARG A 45 8.71 -5.37 -14.82
CA ARG A 45 8.26 -4.34 -13.89
C ARG A 45 8.39 -4.81 -12.45
N TRP A 46 8.51 -3.86 -11.53
CA TRP A 46 8.53 -4.13 -10.10
C TRP A 46 7.13 -4.32 -9.54
N GLU A 47 7.03 -5.23 -8.58
CA GLU A 47 5.87 -5.45 -7.72
C GLU A 47 6.31 -5.42 -6.26
N SER A 48 5.51 -4.78 -5.42
CA SER A 48 5.80 -4.63 -3.99
C SER A 48 4.68 -5.22 -3.13
N TYR A 49 5.03 -5.85 -2.00
CA TYR A 49 4.10 -6.26 -0.94
C TYR A 49 4.87 -6.44 0.36
N GLY A 50 4.36 -5.90 1.47
CA GLY A 50 4.90 -6.05 2.82
C GLY A 50 6.40 -5.74 2.97
N GLY A 51 6.92 -4.76 2.20
CA GLY A 51 8.35 -4.40 2.22
C GLY A 51 9.26 -5.37 1.45
N VAL A 52 8.71 -6.21 0.59
CA VAL A 52 9.45 -7.04 -0.38
C VAL A 52 9.13 -6.57 -1.79
N GLN A 53 10.15 -6.55 -2.65
CA GLN A 53 9.99 -6.34 -4.09
C GLN A 53 10.36 -7.59 -4.89
N VAL A 54 9.69 -7.74 -6.04
CA VAL A 54 9.96 -8.78 -7.03
C VAL A 54 9.77 -8.22 -8.44
N GLY A 55 10.69 -8.58 -9.33
CA GLY A 55 10.60 -8.30 -10.76
C GLY A 55 9.74 -9.36 -11.45
N VAL A 56 8.79 -8.91 -12.27
CA VAL A 56 7.94 -9.79 -13.07
C VAL A 56 7.85 -9.31 -14.52
N PRO A 57 7.60 -10.19 -15.50
CA PRO A 57 7.35 -9.75 -16.88
C PRO A 57 6.16 -8.78 -16.95
N GLY A 58 6.31 -7.71 -17.73
CA GLY A 58 5.37 -6.59 -17.76
C GLY A 58 4.00 -6.95 -18.31
N GLU A 59 3.91 -8.00 -19.12
CA GLU A 59 2.66 -8.51 -19.69
C GLU A 59 1.79 -9.30 -18.70
N TRP A 60 2.31 -9.61 -17.50
CA TRP A 60 1.56 -10.35 -16.49
C TRP A 60 0.47 -9.47 -15.88
N GLY A 61 -0.74 -10.03 -15.82
CA GLY A 61 -1.90 -9.37 -15.22
C GLY A 61 -1.87 -9.40 -13.69
N TRP A 62 -3.00 -9.05 -13.08
CA TRP A 62 -3.22 -9.10 -11.64
C TRP A 62 -4.50 -9.87 -11.35
N ASP A 63 -4.51 -10.60 -10.23
CA ASP A 63 -5.71 -11.32 -9.79
C ASP A 63 -5.66 -11.60 -8.28
N ASP A 64 -6.71 -12.25 -7.77
CA ASP A 64 -6.84 -12.70 -6.40
C ASP A 64 -6.02 -13.97 -6.12
N ARG A 65 -5.20 -13.92 -5.07
CA ARG A 65 -4.36 -15.05 -4.61
C ARG A 65 -5.21 -16.23 -4.16
N ALA A 66 -6.30 -16.00 -3.46
CA ALA A 66 -7.09 -17.06 -2.88
C ALA A 66 -7.74 -17.91 -3.97
N LEU A 67 -8.24 -17.30 -5.04
CA LEU A 67 -8.74 -18.05 -6.20
C LEU A 67 -7.62 -18.76 -6.97
N ARG A 68 -6.46 -18.12 -7.12
CA ARG A 68 -5.37 -18.66 -7.93
C ARG A 68 -4.63 -19.84 -7.28
N LEU A 69 -4.29 -19.69 -6.00
CA LEU A 69 -3.35 -20.55 -5.30
C LEU A 69 -4.05 -21.46 -4.28
N ASP A 70 -5.06 -20.93 -3.58
CA ASP A 70 -5.68 -21.63 -2.46
C ASP A 70 -6.91 -22.44 -2.92
N ALA A 71 -7.66 -21.93 -3.89
CA ALA A 71 -8.86 -22.56 -4.47
C ALA A 71 -8.69 -22.93 -5.96
N TRP A 72 -7.49 -23.37 -6.34
CA TRP A 72 -7.10 -23.65 -7.73
C TRP A 72 -7.97 -24.69 -8.47
N CYS A 73 -8.69 -25.52 -7.72
CA CYS A 73 -9.57 -26.57 -8.23
C CYS A 73 -10.97 -26.07 -8.60
N ILE A 74 -11.30 -24.81 -8.31
CA ILE A 74 -12.49 -24.16 -8.89
C ILE A 74 -12.17 -23.93 -10.37
N GLU A 75 -12.64 -24.83 -11.24
CA GLU A 75 -12.41 -24.78 -12.67
C GLU A 75 -12.79 -23.42 -13.26
N THR A 76 -11.91 -22.90 -14.11
CA THR A 76 -12.25 -21.88 -15.10
C THR A 76 -11.80 -22.47 -16.43
N ASP A 77 -12.75 -22.76 -17.33
CA ASP A 77 -12.54 -23.32 -18.68
C ASP A 77 -11.69 -22.43 -19.62
N SER A 78 -10.95 -21.48 -19.06
CA SER A 78 -10.17 -20.49 -19.78
C SER A 78 -8.68 -20.74 -19.61
N GLU A 79 -7.93 -20.51 -20.68
CA GLU A 79 -6.47 -20.44 -20.62
C GLU A 79 -6.03 -19.48 -19.50
N ARG A 80 -5.32 -20.05 -18.54
CA ARG A 80 -4.88 -19.35 -17.33
C ARG A 80 -3.72 -18.41 -17.64
N LYS A 81 -4.03 -17.16 -17.95
CA LYS A 81 -3.03 -16.10 -18.18
C LYS A 81 -2.07 -15.97 -16.98
N PRO A 82 -0.80 -15.62 -17.21
CA PRO A 82 0.15 -15.31 -16.14
C PRO A 82 -0.28 -14.08 -15.34
N ILE A 83 -0.17 -14.17 -14.02
CA ILE A 83 -0.63 -13.10 -13.12
C ILE A 83 0.28 -12.89 -11.92
N VAL A 84 0.21 -11.70 -11.36
CA VAL A 84 0.66 -11.39 -10.00
C VAL A 84 -0.56 -11.44 -9.08
N ALA A 85 -0.58 -12.42 -8.19
CA ALA A 85 -1.71 -12.67 -7.32
C ALA A 85 -1.47 -12.02 -5.95
N ARG A 86 -2.44 -11.24 -5.46
CA ARG A 86 -2.36 -10.54 -4.18
C ARG A 86 -3.41 -11.07 -3.21
N PRO A 87 -3.16 -11.02 -1.88
CA PRO A 87 -4.24 -11.25 -0.93
C PRO A 87 -5.40 -10.31 -1.24
N GLY A 88 -6.59 -10.87 -1.43
CA GLY A 88 -7.78 -10.10 -1.75
C GLY A 88 -8.93 -10.43 -0.80
N ALA A 89 -10.16 -10.42 -1.35
CA ALA A 89 -11.34 -10.64 -0.53
C ALA A 89 -11.33 -12.05 0.08
N PRO A 90 -11.88 -12.24 1.29
CA PRO A 90 -12.03 -13.58 1.85
C PRO A 90 -12.88 -14.43 0.90
N VAL A 91 -12.32 -15.54 0.43
CA VAL A 91 -13.07 -16.56 -0.32
C VAL A 91 -13.52 -17.66 0.64
N PRO A 92 -14.63 -18.36 0.36
CA PRO A 92 -14.99 -19.57 1.10
C PRO A 92 -13.83 -20.56 1.13
N ALA A 93 -13.64 -21.25 2.26
CA ALA A 93 -12.64 -22.30 2.35
C ALA A 93 -13.00 -23.45 1.40
N ILE A 94 -12.22 -23.64 0.34
CA ILE A 94 -12.40 -24.71 -0.63
C ILE A 94 -11.30 -25.75 -0.40
N GLY A 95 -11.71 -26.98 -0.09
CA GLY A 95 -10.82 -28.11 0.08
C GLY A 95 -10.37 -28.66 -1.27
N CYS A 96 -9.39 -28.02 -1.91
CA CYS A 96 -8.76 -28.59 -3.09
C CYS A 96 -7.88 -29.79 -2.71
N PRO A 97 -7.79 -30.82 -3.58
CA PRO A 97 -6.88 -31.94 -3.35
C PRO A 97 -5.41 -31.49 -3.42
N ASP A 98 -4.50 -32.44 -3.26
CA ASP A 98 -3.07 -32.16 -3.45
C ASP A 98 -2.74 -31.71 -4.88
N GLY A 99 -1.65 -30.95 -5.04
CA GLY A 99 -1.13 -30.52 -6.34
C GLY A 99 -1.25 -29.04 -6.64
N GLY A 100 -1.66 -28.19 -5.69
CA GLY A 100 -1.63 -26.73 -5.86
C GLY A 100 -0.24 -26.15 -6.17
N ASN A 101 0.82 -26.93 -5.94
CA ASN A 101 2.21 -26.61 -6.26
C ASN A 101 2.62 -26.95 -7.71
N LEU A 102 1.70 -27.39 -8.56
CA LEU A 102 1.97 -27.73 -9.97
C LEU A 102 1.43 -26.67 -10.92
N ILE A 103 2.22 -26.27 -11.92
CA ILE A 103 1.82 -25.26 -12.91
C ILE A 103 0.55 -25.67 -13.66
N LYS A 104 0.38 -26.95 -13.98
CA LYS A 104 -0.84 -27.43 -14.66
C LYS A 104 -2.12 -27.08 -13.89
N ASN A 105 -2.04 -26.96 -12.56
CA ASN A 105 -3.17 -26.74 -11.68
C ASN A 105 -3.41 -25.26 -11.35
N THR A 106 -2.37 -24.42 -11.39
CA THR A 106 -2.51 -22.99 -11.04
C THR A 106 -2.09 -22.06 -12.15
N GLY A 107 -1.69 -22.53 -13.34
CA GLY A 107 -1.00 -21.71 -14.34
C GLY A 107 0.25 -21.01 -13.78
N TRP A 108 0.68 -19.94 -14.45
CA TRP A 108 1.83 -19.14 -14.02
C TRP A 108 1.38 -18.08 -13.04
N VAL A 109 2.11 -17.96 -11.92
CA VAL A 109 1.76 -17.03 -10.85
C VAL A 109 2.98 -16.62 -10.04
N VAL A 110 3.02 -15.32 -9.70
CA VAL A 110 3.77 -14.80 -8.55
C VAL A 110 2.74 -14.36 -7.53
N GLY A 111 2.66 -15.05 -6.40
CA GLY A 111 1.69 -14.80 -5.36
C GLY A 111 2.33 -14.19 -4.12
N PHE A 112 1.73 -13.13 -3.59
CA PHE A 112 2.08 -12.62 -2.27
C PHE A 112 1.18 -13.21 -1.19
N GLY A 113 1.75 -13.45 -0.02
CA GLY A 113 1.02 -13.87 1.17
C GLY A 113 1.72 -13.36 2.41
N GLN A 114 1.04 -13.45 3.54
CA GLN A 114 1.65 -13.16 4.83
C GLN A 114 2.36 -14.41 5.33
N ALA A 115 3.59 -14.23 5.80
CA ALA A 115 4.29 -15.29 6.51
C ALA A 115 3.60 -15.54 7.85
N MET A 116 3.50 -16.79 8.28
CA MET A 116 2.97 -17.10 9.61
C MET A 116 4.02 -16.76 10.68
N PRO A 117 3.63 -16.11 11.80
CA PRO A 117 4.56 -15.82 12.89
C PRO A 117 5.24 -17.09 13.40
N GLY A 118 6.57 -17.03 13.58
CA GLY A 118 7.36 -18.13 14.12
C GLY A 118 7.85 -19.16 13.10
N GLU A 119 7.43 -19.06 11.83
CA GLU A 119 8.02 -19.87 10.77
C GLU A 119 9.42 -19.34 10.41
N PRO A 120 10.40 -20.24 10.13
CA PRO A 120 11.74 -19.82 9.75
C PRO A 120 11.73 -19.14 8.37
N GLU A 121 12.50 -18.05 8.25
CA GLU A 121 12.82 -17.45 6.96
C GLU A 121 13.62 -18.42 6.07
N GLY A 122 13.49 -18.29 4.75
CA GLY A 122 14.28 -19.08 3.81
C GLY A 122 13.60 -19.38 2.49
N VAL A 123 14.13 -20.38 1.80
CA VAL A 123 13.65 -20.83 0.49
C VAL A 123 13.03 -22.21 0.62
N LEU A 124 11.76 -22.33 0.25
CA LEU A 124 11.03 -23.59 0.24
C LEU A 124 10.74 -24.00 -1.20
N ASN A 125 11.07 -25.24 -1.56
CA ASN A 125 10.79 -25.79 -2.89
C ASN A 125 9.79 -26.94 -2.78
N SER A 126 8.78 -26.94 -3.63
CA SER A 126 7.77 -28.00 -3.68
C SER A 126 7.15 -28.05 -5.07
N GLY A 127 7.29 -29.17 -5.78
CA GLY A 127 6.79 -29.29 -7.16
C GLY A 127 7.37 -28.22 -8.09
N ASP A 128 6.50 -27.46 -8.76
CA ASP A 128 6.87 -26.34 -9.64
C ASP A 128 6.98 -25.00 -8.90
N ARG A 129 6.88 -25.00 -7.57
CA ARG A 129 6.83 -23.82 -6.72
C ARG A 129 8.14 -23.60 -5.97
N THR A 130 8.58 -22.35 -5.96
CA THR A 130 9.57 -21.83 -5.02
C THR A 130 8.91 -20.74 -4.19
N THR A 131 8.98 -20.85 -2.87
CA THR A 131 8.52 -19.81 -1.93
C THR A 131 9.72 -19.18 -1.26
N ILE A 132 9.84 -17.86 -1.38
CA ILE A 132 10.77 -17.05 -0.59
C ILE A 132 10.03 -16.51 0.61
N ARG A 133 10.42 -16.95 1.79
CA ARG A 133 9.82 -16.57 3.07
C ARG A 133 10.72 -15.58 3.80
N THR A 134 10.11 -14.47 4.19
CA THR A 134 10.69 -13.45 5.08
C THR A 134 9.90 -13.44 6.40
N ALA A 135 10.30 -12.61 7.37
CA ALA A 135 9.60 -12.47 8.65
C ALA A 135 8.12 -12.07 8.51
N VAL A 136 7.72 -11.42 7.41
CA VAL A 136 6.38 -10.84 7.24
C VAL A 136 5.66 -11.29 5.97
N VAL A 137 6.39 -11.73 4.95
CA VAL A 137 5.85 -12.02 3.61
C VAL A 137 6.36 -13.34 3.08
N ASP A 138 5.44 -14.10 2.48
CA ASP A 138 5.71 -15.20 1.56
C ASP A 138 5.57 -14.71 0.11
N VAL A 139 6.62 -14.85 -0.69
CA VAL A 139 6.59 -14.66 -2.14
C VAL A 139 6.64 -16.02 -2.82
N ILE A 140 5.52 -16.42 -3.43
CA ILE A 140 5.34 -17.71 -4.08
C ILE A 140 5.55 -17.53 -5.58
N VAL A 141 6.54 -18.21 -6.16
CA VAL A 141 6.81 -18.19 -7.60
C VAL A 141 6.54 -19.57 -8.19
N GLN A 142 5.58 -19.65 -9.11
CA GLN A 142 5.17 -20.90 -9.76
C GLN A 142 5.05 -20.67 -11.27
N THR A 143 6.10 -21.06 -11.99
CA THR A 143 6.29 -20.87 -13.44
C THR A 143 7.44 -21.80 -13.91
N PRO A 144 7.69 -22.03 -15.22
CA PRO A 144 8.77 -22.91 -15.67
C PRO A 144 10.13 -22.54 -15.07
N ALA A 145 10.97 -23.55 -14.82
CA ALA A 145 12.16 -23.43 -13.97
C ALA A 145 13.07 -22.23 -14.30
N GLU A 146 13.45 -22.05 -15.56
CA GLU A 146 14.29 -20.92 -16.00
C GLU A 146 13.68 -19.56 -15.62
N ARG A 147 12.37 -19.39 -15.87
CA ARG A 147 11.67 -18.14 -15.52
C ARG A 147 11.52 -17.99 -14.02
N ARG A 148 11.28 -19.09 -13.30
CA ARG A 148 11.14 -19.11 -11.83
C ARG A 148 12.44 -18.64 -11.17
N GLU A 149 13.58 -19.18 -11.61
CA GLU A 149 14.90 -18.80 -11.12
C GLU A 149 15.19 -17.32 -11.35
N ARG A 150 14.88 -16.81 -12.55
CA ARG A 150 15.04 -15.38 -12.87
C ARG A 150 14.17 -14.47 -12.00
N ILE A 151 12.91 -14.83 -11.76
CA ILE A 151 12.03 -14.05 -10.87
C ILE A 151 12.55 -14.12 -9.44
N VAL A 152 12.89 -15.31 -8.93
CA VAL A 152 13.41 -15.51 -7.58
C VAL A 152 14.66 -14.69 -7.31
N ALA A 153 15.56 -14.59 -8.28
CA ALA A 153 16.79 -13.80 -8.18
C ALA A 153 16.54 -12.29 -8.01
N THR A 154 15.34 -11.78 -8.33
CA THR A 154 14.98 -10.37 -8.12
C THR A 154 14.35 -10.09 -6.76
N ILE A 155 14.02 -11.13 -5.98
CA ILE A 155 13.30 -10.97 -4.72
C ILE A 155 14.23 -10.42 -3.64
N HIS A 156 13.90 -9.25 -3.09
CA HIS A 156 14.66 -8.63 -2.00
C HIS A 156 13.77 -7.74 -1.13
N ARG A 157 14.22 -7.47 0.10
CA ARG A 157 13.55 -6.54 1.02
C ARG A 157 13.92 -5.10 0.67
N VAL A 158 12.97 -4.19 0.89
CA VAL A 158 13.16 -2.75 0.69
C VAL A 158 12.49 -1.96 1.80
N ASP A 159 13.08 -0.82 2.18
CA ASP A 159 12.42 0.17 3.03
C ASP A 159 11.58 1.14 2.22
N VAL A 160 12.01 1.42 0.98
CA VAL A 160 11.31 2.24 -0.01
C VAL A 160 11.42 1.52 -1.33
N ASP A 161 10.27 1.30 -1.96
CA ASP A 161 10.20 0.53 -3.18
C ASP A 161 10.62 1.33 -4.42
N ALA A 162 10.74 0.64 -5.56
CA ALA A 162 11.10 1.25 -6.84
C ALA A 162 10.15 2.38 -7.33
N TYR A 163 8.94 2.46 -6.79
CA TYR A 163 7.99 3.53 -7.05
C TYR A 163 7.98 4.60 -5.94
N ARG A 164 9.00 4.61 -5.07
CA ARG A 164 9.19 5.55 -3.95
C ARG A 164 8.08 5.47 -2.90
N CYS A 165 7.46 4.31 -2.76
CA CYS A 165 6.53 3.99 -1.69
C CYS A 165 7.27 3.35 -0.52
N PRO A 166 7.28 3.97 0.67
CA PRO A 166 7.78 3.33 1.88
C PRO A 166 7.11 1.98 2.16
N ALA A 167 7.85 1.02 2.73
CA ALA A 167 7.31 -0.26 3.14
C ALA A 167 6.24 -0.13 4.24
N THR A 168 6.39 0.89 5.09
CA THR A 168 5.46 1.26 6.17
C THR A 168 5.18 2.74 6.13
N HIS A 169 3.97 3.16 6.51
CA HIS A 169 3.58 4.57 6.48
C HIS A 169 2.74 4.93 7.73
N PRO A 170 2.82 6.15 8.29
CA PRO A 170 2.05 6.52 9.49
C PRO A 170 0.54 6.26 9.42
N ILE A 171 -0.05 6.32 8.22
CA ILE A 171 -1.47 6.00 7.99
C ILE A 171 -1.85 4.60 8.50
N SER A 172 -0.91 3.67 8.45
CA SER A 172 -1.10 2.27 8.81
C SER A 172 -1.23 2.03 10.32
N THR A 173 -0.54 2.84 11.13
CA THR A 173 -0.53 2.75 12.60
C THR A 173 -1.40 3.81 13.27
N THR A 174 -1.78 4.84 12.52
CA THR A 174 -2.66 5.91 12.97
C THR A 174 -3.79 6.04 11.96
N THR A 175 -4.89 5.32 12.21
CA THR A 175 -6.00 5.22 11.26
C THR A 175 -6.62 6.57 10.89
N GLN A 176 -6.51 7.58 11.75
CA GLN A 176 -6.97 8.96 11.52
C GLN A 176 -5.89 9.89 10.97
N TRP A 177 -4.73 9.36 10.58
CA TRP A 177 -3.62 10.17 10.10
C TRP A 177 -4.06 11.00 8.88
N ARG A 178 -3.61 12.25 8.89
CA ARG A 178 -3.77 13.21 7.80
C ARG A 178 -2.38 13.68 7.40
N PRO A 179 -2.15 13.98 6.12
CA PRO A 179 -0.88 14.52 5.70
C PRO A 179 -0.70 15.92 6.31
N PRO A 180 0.54 16.32 6.62
CA PRO A 180 0.83 17.70 6.99
C PRO A 180 0.32 18.65 5.91
N ALA A 181 -0.24 19.79 6.32
CA ALA A 181 -0.71 20.80 5.37
C ALA A 181 0.46 21.26 4.49
N GLY A 182 0.35 21.00 3.19
CA GLY A 182 1.33 21.37 2.18
C GLY A 182 0.83 22.52 1.28
N PRO A 183 1.53 22.78 0.16
CA PRO A 183 1.03 23.65 -0.90
C PRO A 183 -0.33 23.17 -1.41
N ASP A 184 -1.21 24.12 -1.81
CA ASP A 184 -2.47 23.77 -2.46
C ASP A 184 -2.21 22.92 -3.71
N ILE A 185 -2.77 21.70 -3.74
CA ILE A 185 -2.58 20.77 -4.85
C ILE A 185 -3.09 21.33 -6.18
N ALA A 186 -4.02 22.29 -6.16
CA ALA A 186 -4.49 23.01 -7.34
C ALA A 186 -3.46 24.02 -7.89
N ALA A 187 -2.53 24.47 -7.04
CA ALA A 187 -1.44 25.36 -7.41
C ALA A 187 -0.17 24.62 -7.87
N LEU A 188 -0.07 23.31 -7.63
CA LEU A 188 1.07 22.51 -8.09
C LEU A 188 1.22 22.57 -9.62
N ARG A 189 2.45 22.76 -10.07
CA ARG A 189 2.89 22.78 -11.47
C ARG A 189 4.08 21.84 -11.62
N ASP A 190 4.41 21.49 -12.86
CA ASP A 190 5.58 20.68 -13.19
C ASP A 190 5.62 19.36 -12.40
N VAL A 191 4.48 18.67 -12.34
CA VAL A 191 4.37 17.35 -11.70
C VAL A 191 5.20 16.36 -12.51
N THR A 192 6.31 15.91 -11.94
CA THR A 192 7.21 14.95 -12.59
C THR A 192 6.73 13.52 -12.38
N SER A 193 6.09 13.24 -11.24
CA SER A 193 5.51 11.93 -10.98
C SER A 193 4.45 11.95 -9.89
N LEU A 194 3.66 10.89 -9.88
CA LEU A 194 2.66 10.61 -8.86
C LEU A 194 2.69 9.10 -8.59
N SER A 195 3.15 8.74 -7.39
CA SER A 195 3.13 7.36 -6.92
C SER A 195 1.89 7.12 -6.06
N ALA A 196 1.18 6.01 -6.29
CA ALA A 196 0.03 5.61 -5.50
C ALA A 196 0.39 4.37 -4.68
N CYS A 197 0.60 4.58 -3.38
CA CYS A 197 1.06 3.59 -2.42
C CYS A 197 -0.14 3.09 -1.60
N ARG A 198 -0.59 1.86 -1.84
CA ARG A 198 -1.71 1.26 -1.09
C ARG A 198 -1.16 0.55 0.15
N TYR A 199 -1.76 0.81 1.31
CA TYR A 199 -1.35 0.27 2.59
C TYR A 199 -2.49 -0.48 3.28
N GLU A 200 -2.14 -1.55 4.01
CA GLU A 200 -3.01 -2.14 5.02
C GLU A 200 -3.03 -1.19 6.23
N LEU A 201 -4.22 -0.95 6.76
CA LEU A 201 -4.46 -0.26 8.03
C LEU A 201 -4.66 -1.35 9.08
N ASP A 202 -4.04 -1.19 10.26
CA ASP A 202 -4.21 -1.98 11.51
C ASP A 202 -4.63 -3.47 11.35
N PRO A 203 -3.83 -4.46 11.80
CA PRO A 203 -2.71 -4.36 12.75
C PRO A 203 -1.31 -4.44 12.17
N ARG A 204 -1.18 -4.73 10.87
CA ARG A 204 0.13 -5.05 10.28
C ARG A 204 0.84 -3.85 9.69
N GLY A 205 0.08 -2.99 9.04
CA GLY A 205 0.55 -1.68 8.67
C GLY A 205 1.65 -1.62 7.62
N ALA A 206 1.53 -2.43 6.57
CA ALA A 206 2.52 -2.52 5.51
C ALA A 206 1.95 -2.18 4.13
N ILE A 207 2.84 -1.89 3.18
CA ILE A 207 2.48 -1.67 1.79
C ILE A 207 1.83 -2.92 1.19
N ILE A 208 0.65 -2.77 0.61
CA ILE A 208 -0.04 -3.82 -0.15
C ILE A 208 0.44 -3.79 -1.59
N SER A 209 0.50 -2.62 -2.20
CA SER A 209 0.86 -2.48 -3.61
C SER A 209 1.24 -1.04 -3.94
N SER A 210 1.88 -0.86 -5.08
CA SER A 210 2.31 0.44 -5.56
C SER A 210 2.22 0.51 -7.08
N LEU A 211 1.96 1.71 -7.57
CA LEU A 211 2.11 2.06 -8.96
C LEU A 211 2.65 3.48 -9.07
N ARG A 212 3.21 3.81 -10.24
CA ARG A 212 3.73 5.13 -10.53
C ARG A 212 3.19 5.62 -11.87
N LEU A 213 2.79 6.88 -11.88
CA LEU A 213 2.54 7.65 -13.08
C LEU A 213 3.66 8.67 -13.22
N ASP A 214 4.17 8.87 -14.42
CA ASP A 214 5.19 9.88 -14.71
C ASP A 214 4.61 11.00 -15.57
N ALA A 215 5.19 12.20 -15.46
CA ALA A 215 4.96 13.38 -16.30
C ALA A 215 3.48 13.65 -16.62
N GLY A 216 3.11 13.69 -17.91
CA GLY A 216 1.76 14.03 -18.38
C GLY A 216 0.64 13.20 -17.74
N PRO A 217 0.72 11.85 -17.73
CA PRO A 217 -0.17 10.99 -16.95
C PRO A 217 -0.32 11.40 -15.47
N ALA A 218 0.78 11.67 -14.76
CA ALA A 218 0.75 12.11 -13.37
C ALA A 218 0.01 13.44 -13.20
N GLN A 219 0.33 14.42 -14.05
CA GLN A 219 -0.33 15.73 -14.06
C GLN A 219 -1.83 15.60 -14.32
N ARG A 220 -2.25 14.75 -15.28
CA ARG A 220 -3.67 14.52 -15.58
C ARG A 220 -4.41 13.85 -14.42
N ALA A 221 -3.79 12.87 -13.78
CA ALA A 221 -4.37 12.20 -12.61
C ALA A 221 -4.57 13.19 -11.46
N LEU A 222 -3.57 14.03 -11.16
CA LEU A 222 -3.69 15.09 -10.15
C LEU A 222 -4.80 16.09 -10.49
N GLN A 223 -4.92 16.50 -11.76
CA GLN A 223 -6.00 17.39 -12.19
C GLN A 223 -7.39 16.75 -12.03
N GLY A 224 -7.50 15.43 -12.17
CA GLY A 224 -8.71 14.68 -11.82
C GLY A 224 -9.09 14.86 -10.35
N VAL A 225 -8.11 14.72 -9.45
CA VAL A 225 -8.28 14.95 -8.00
C VAL A 225 -8.68 16.41 -7.72
N VAL A 226 -8.00 17.39 -8.32
CA VAL A 226 -8.28 18.82 -8.12
C VAL A 226 -9.70 19.20 -8.56
N ARG A 227 -10.24 18.57 -9.61
CA ARG A 227 -11.60 18.83 -10.10
C ARG A 227 -12.69 18.16 -9.27
N ALA A 228 -12.33 17.19 -8.42
CA ALA A 228 -13.30 16.56 -7.56
C ALA A 228 -13.95 17.58 -6.60
N PRO A 229 -15.26 17.47 -6.32
CA PRO A 229 -15.96 18.38 -5.42
C PRO A 229 -15.29 18.45 -4.04
N ARG A 230 -15.27 19.64 -3.42
CA ARG A 230 -14.83 19.78 -2.03
C ARG A 230 -15.88 19.17 -1.08
N GLY A 231 -15.42 18.64 0.06
CA GLY A 231 -16.29 18.16 1.15
C GLY A 231 -16.16 16.67 1.49
N GLY A 232 -15.35 15.90 0.75
CA GLY A 232 -15.20 14.46 0.97
C GLY A 232 -16.50 13.67 0.75
N GLY A 233 -16.57 12.48 1.34
CA GLY A 233 -17.73 11.60 1.31
C GLY A 233 -17.91 10.81 0.02
N PRO A 234 -19.03 10.08 -0.09
CA PRO A 234 -20.12 10.03 0.89
C PRO A 234 -19.77 9.17 2.12
N ASP A 235 -20.09 9.62 3.34
CA ASP A 235 -19.82 8.89 4.60
C ASP A 235 -21.11 8.31 5.20
N ARG A 236 -21.01 7.17 5.88
CA ARG A 236 -22.09 6.51 6.62
C ARG A 236 -21.58 5.90 7.93
N PRO A 237 -21.18 6.74 8.91
CA PRO A 237 -20.67 6.27 10.20
C PRO A 237 -21.62 5.31 10.92
N GLN A 238 -22.93 5.46 10.73
CA GLN A 238 -23.95 4.62 11.35
C GLN A 238 -24.01 3.19 10.79
N ASP A 239 -23.41 2.93 9.61
CA ASP A 239 -23.44 1.63 8.95
C ASP A 239 -22.31 0.70 9.44
N CYS A 240 -21.45 1.14 10.38
CA CYS A 240 -20.36 0.32 10.87
C CYS A 240 -19.96 0.56 12.33
N SER A 241 -19.24 -0.44 12.85
CA SER A 241 -18.67 -0.39 14.20
C SER A 241 -17.50 0.60 14.27
N PRO A 242 -17.31 1.31 15.39
CA PRO A 242 -16.22 2.28 15.55
C PRO A 242 -14.82 1.71 15.25
N GLU A 243 -14.59 0.43 15.56
CA GLU A 243 -13.30 -0.25 15.39
C GLU A 243 -12.91 -0.43 13.93
N VAL A 244 -13.87 -0.45 13.01
CA VAL A 244 -13.64 -0.63 11.56
C VAL A 244 -14.04 0.61 10.75
N ALA A 245 -14.41 1.70 11.43
CA ALA A 245 -14.96 2.89 10.79
C ALA A 245 -14.00 3.51 9.75
N TRP A 246 -12.69 3.36 9.96
CA TRP A 246 -11.64 3.88 9.08
C TRP A 246 -11.20 2.91 7.97
N GLY A 247 -11.85 1.75 7.87
CA GLY A 247 -11.55 0.74 6.88
C GLY A 247 -10.28 -0.04 7.17
N ARG A 248 -9.85 -0.84 6.20
CA ARG A 248 -8.68 -1.72 6.29
C ARG A 248 -7.56 -1.33 5.34
N GLU A 249 -7.83 -0.42 4.43
CA GLU A 249 -6.89 0.00 3.40
C GLU A 249 -7.03 1.48 3.09
N ALA A 250 -5.91 2.12 2.76
CA ALA A 250 -5.89 3.45 2.19
C ALA A 250 -4.78 3.54 1.13
N ILE A 251 -4.90 4.51 0.23
CA ILE A 251 -3.83 4.87 -0.70
C ILE A 251 -3.23 6.19 -0.25
N VAL A 252 -1.91 6.30 -0.26
CA VAL A 252 -1.19 7.58 -0.16
C VAL A 252 -0.65 7.91 -1.54
N LEU A 253 -1.09 9.03 -2.09
CA LEU A 253 -0.54 9.60 -3.31
C LEU A 253 0.66 10.46 -2.93
N ARG A 254 1.82 10.19 -3.53
CA ARG A 254 3.06 10.93 -3.35
C ARG A 254 3.35 11.68 -4.63
N VAL A 255 3.07 12.98 -4.62
CA VAL A 255 3.19 13.87 -5.77
C VAL A 255 4.55 14.55 -5.74
N GLU A 256 5.37 14.30 -6.75
CA GLU A 256 6.65 15.01 -6.93
C GLU A 256 6.47 16.14 -7.93
N SER A 257 6.90 17.33 -7.53
CA SER A 257 6.83 18.55 -8.33
C SER A 257 8.04 19.45 -8.06
N ALA A 258 8.13 20.58 -8.76
CA ALA A 258 9.14 21.60 -8.47
C ALA A 258 9.03 22.17 -7.04
N ALA A 259 7.85 22.09 -6.41
CA ALA A 259 7.62 22.52 -5.02
C ALA A 259 8.07 21.46 -3.98
N GLY A 260 8.55 20.30 -4.43
CA GLY A 260 8.90 19.17 -3.58
C GLY A 260 7.85 18.06 -3.59
N LEU A 261 7.89 17.24 -2.53
CA LEU A 261 6.99 16.12 -2.32
C LEU A 261 5.76 16.58 -1.53
N THR A 262 4.57 16.31 -2.07
CA THR A 262 3.28 16.51 -1.40
C THR A 262 2.56 15.17 -1.27
N GLU A 263 1.93 14.93 -0.13
CA GLU A 263 1.13 13.73 0.11
C GLU A 263 -0.37 14.02 0.10
N ILE A 264 -1.14 13.08 -0.45
CA ILE A 264 -2.59 13.10 -0.44
C ILE A 264 -3.05 11.72 0.04
N THR A 265 -3.89 11.67 1.06
CA THR A 265 -4.51 10.40 1.48
C THR A 265 -5.79 10.16 0.70
N VAL A 266 -6.02 8.91 0.32
CA VAL A 266 -7.22 8.44 -0.36
C VAL A 266 -7.85 7.36 0.51
N ARG A 267 -9.00 7.70 1.09
CA ARG A 267 -9.79 6.77 1.90
C ARG A 267 -10.99 6.35 1.09
N TYR A 268 -11.10 5.04 0.87
CA TYR A 268 -12.15 4.41 0.04
C TYR A 268 -12.73 3.13 0.65
N SER A 269 -12.11 2.58 1.70
CA SER A 269 -12.52 1.32 2.33
C SER A 269 -13.20 1.53 3.68
N SER A 270 -13.52 2.77 4.03
CA SER A 270 -14.01 3.20 5.34
C SER A 270 -15.53 3.42 5.32
N CYS A 271 -16.08 3.87 6.45
CA CYS A 271 -17.43 4.46 6.50
C CYS A 271 -17.37 5.96 6.78
N VAL A 272 -16.21 6.45 7.20
CA VAL A 272 -15.95 7.86 7.48
C VAL A 272 -14.73 8.35 6.72
N GLY A 273 -14.69 9.65 6.47
CA GLY A 273 -13.54 10.34 5.92
C GLY A 273 -13.22 9.94 4.48
N HIS A 274 -14.20 9.49 3.69
CA HIS A 274 -13.97 9.19 2.29
C HIS A 274 -13.49 10.42 1.53
N GLY A 275 -12.55 10.21 0.61
CA GLY A 275 -12.05 11.27 -0.26
C GLY A 275 -10.55 11.33 -0.39
N PHE A 276 -10.11 12.39 -1.07
CA PHE A 276 -8.74 12.83 -1.24
C PHE A 276 -8.46 13.96 -0.24
N ASP A 277 -7.63 13.73 0.76
CA ASP A 277 -7.27 14.70 1.80
C ASP A 277 -5.78 15.06 1.69
N ASP A 278 -5.51 16.32 1.33
CA ASP A 278 -4.17 16.92 1.21
C ASP A 278 -3.72 17.65 2.50
N GLY A 279 -4.45 17.47 3.59
CA GLY A 279 -4.20 18.10 4.89
C GLY A 279 -4.93 19.44 5.05
N GLY A 280 -5.18 20.16 3.95
CA GLY A 280 -5.90 21.44 3.94
C GLY A 280 -7.34 21.33 3.44
N THR A 281 -7.57 20.55 2.38
CA THR A 281 -8.85 20.34 1.71
C THR A 281 -9.13 18.87 1.53
N VAL A 282 -10.36 18.44 1.84
CA VAL A 282 -10.86 17.12 1.49
C VAL A 282 -11.74 17.22 0.25
N ARG A 283 -11.50 16.36 -0.74
CA ARG A 283 -12.27 16.28 -1.99
C ARG A 283 -12.94 14.91 -2.13
N GLY A 284 -14.15 14.88 -2.67
CA GLY A 284 -14.94 13.66 -2.82
C GLY A 284 -14.30 12.65 -3.79
N LEU A 285 -14.65 11.38 -3.63
CA LEU A 285 -14.26 10.34 -4.56
C LEU A 285 -15.10 10.48 -5.85
N THR A 286 -14.44 10.48 -7.01
CA THR A 286 -15.12 10.46 -8.31
C THR A 286 -14.52 9.38 -9.19
N PRO A 287 -15.28 8.81 -10.15
CA PRO A 287 -14.76 7.79 -11.07
C PRO A 287 -13.49 8.27 -11.78
N ALA A 288 -13.52 9.50 -12.29
CA ALA A 288 -12.40 10.09 -13.03
C ALA A 288 -11.15 10.31 -12.17
N ALA A 289 -11.32 10.69 -10.90
CA ALA A 289 -10.19 10.89 -9.98
C ALA A 289 -9.60 9.56 -9.47
N MET A 290 -10.44 8.51 -9.31
CA MET A 290 -10.00 7.23 -8.76
C MET A 290 -9.42 6.26 -9.80
N ALA A 291 -9.93 6.29 -11.04
CA ALA A 291 -9.55 5.32 -12.07
C ALA A 291 -8.03 5.09 -12.24
N PRO A 292 -7.17 6.12 -12.20
CA PRO A 292 -5.72 5.91 -12.33
C PRO A 292 -5.10 5.13 -11.16
N PHE A 293 -5.75 5.11 -9.99
CA PHE A 293 -5.21 4.59 -8.74
C PHE A 293 -5.81 3.26 -8.30
N THR A 294 -6.89 2.80 -8.94
CA THR A 294 -7.59 1.55 -8.62
C THR A 294 -7.51 0.51 -9.74
N SER A 295 -6.45 0.57 -10.54
CA SER A 295 -6.21 -0.38 -11.63
C SER A 295 -4.89 -1.12 -11.42
N GLY A 296 -4.71 -2.23 -12.14
CA GLY A 296 -3.51 -3.06 -12.08
C GLY A 296 -3.22 -3.55 -10.67
N ALA A 297 -2.02 -3.28 -10.16
CA ALA A 297 -1.58 -3.70 -8.82
C ALA A 297 -2.44 -3.15 -7.69
N ASN A 298 -3.08 -2.00 -7.90
CA ASN A 298 -3.96 -1.35 -6.93
C ASN A 298 -5.44 -1.66 -7.19
N THR A 299 -5.76 -2.67 -8.01
CA THR A 299 -7.15 -3.11 -8.13
C THR A 299 -7.71 -3.41 -6.73
N VAL A 300 -8.83 -2.76 -6.42
CA VAL A 300 -9.50 -2.88 -5.13
C VAL A 300 -10.61 -3.91 -5.25
N PRO A 301 -10.46 -5.11 -4.66
CA PRO A 301 -11.55 -6.06 -4.62
C PRO A 301 -12.66 -5.54 -3.70
N GLY A 302 -13.92 -5.71 -4.12
CA GLY A 302 -15.07 -5.52 -3.23
C GLY A 302 -15.22 -4.11 -2.66
N LEU A 303 -15.22 -3.08 -3.51
CA LEU A 303 -15.66 -1.74 -3.10
C LEU A 303 -17.03 -1.85 -2.40
N SER A 304 -17.20 -1.12 -1.30
CA SER A 304 -18.51 -1.05 -0.64
C SER A 304 -19.56 -0.60 -1.67
N ALA A 305 -20.81 -1.08 -1.54
CA ALA A 305 -21.87 -0.73 -2.49
C ALA A 305 -22.00 0.80 -2.68
N GLN A 306 -21.75 1.56 -1.62
CA GLN A 306 -21.73 3.02 -1.64
C GLN A 306 -20.61 3.61 -2.49
N ILE A 307 -19.38 3.11 -2.34
CA ILE A 307 -18.26 3.57 -3.18
C ILE A 307 -18.40 3.06 -4.60
N ALA A 308 -18.89 1.84 -4.80
CA ALA A 308 -19.21 1.32 -6.12
C ALA A 308 -20.24 2.20 -6.84
N GLU A 309 -21.29 2.66 -6.14
CA GLU A 309 -22.29 3.60 -6.66
C GLU A 309 -21.67 4.97 -6.97
N ALA A 310 -20.84 5.52 -6.08
CA ALA A 310 -20.15 6.78 -6.32
C ALA A 310 -19.17 6.71 -7.52
N LEU A 311 -18.53 5.56 -7.74
CA LEU A 311 -17.58 5.32 -8.82
C LEU A 311 -18.25 4.81 -10.12
N SER A 312 -19.52 4.44 -10.07
CA SER A 312 -20.32 4.01 -11.22
C SER A 312 -21.71 4.66 -11.19
N PRO A 313 -21.81 6.00 -11.26
CA PRO A 313 -23.09 6.67 -11.16
C PRO A 313 -24.00 6.15 -12.27
N ARG A 314 -25.19 5.65 -11.89
CA ARG A 314 -26.19 5.24 -12.86
C ARG A 314 -26.48 6.43 -13.77
N PRO A 315 -26.56 6.24 -15.11
CA PRO A 315 -27.02 7.30 -15.99
C PRO A 315 -28.35 7.79 -15.44
N SER A 316 -28.42 9.07 -15.07
CA SER A 316 -29.65 9.68 -14.59
C SER A 316 -30.71 9.39 -15.64
N ALA A 317 -31.81 8.72 -15.25
CA ALA A 317 -32.92 8.53 -16.17
C ALA A 317 -33.36 9.92 -16.62
N SER A 318 -32.99 10.28 -17.85
CA SER A 318 -33.38 11.52 -18.47
C SER A 318 -34.90 11.50 -18.50
N GLY A 319 -35.51 12.35 -17.67
CA GLY A 319 -36.96 12.48 -17.61
C GLY A 319 -37.50 12.79 -19.00
N SER A 320 -38.28 11.86 -19.53
CA SER A 320 -39.15 12.04 -20.69
C SER A 320 -40.33 12.92 -20.34
#